data_AF-A0A8W8HW46-F1
#
_entry.id   AF-A0A8W8HW46-F1
#
_cell.length_a   1.000
_cell.length_b   1.000
_cell.length_c   1.000
_cell.angle_alpha   90.00
_cell.angle_beta   90.00
_cell.angle_gamma   90.00
#
_symmetry.space_group_name_H-M   'P 1'
#
loop_
_entity.id
_entity.type
_entity.pdbx_description
1 polymer ?
#
loop_
_entity_poly.entity_id
_entity_poly.type
_entity_poly.pdbx_seq_one_letter_code
_entity_poly.pdbx_strand_id
1 'polypeptide(L)'
;SNEINFIEHVQIELDMEYTKRGDLAINLTSAMGVRTMILQERPLDSSKDGFHKWKFMSVHSWGEKPAGTWKVKVRDMKGTDNTGTIKSARLIIHGTKEIPHHVTESGGQRVYNDEYNKVKDERDERRKNAVHLEKFTQGLF
;
A
#
# COMPACT_ATOMS: atom_id res chain seq x y z
N SER A 1 22.44 -2.99 -16.46
CA SER A 1 21.38 -3.92 -16.03
C SER A 1 20.45 -3.15 -15.11
N ASN A 2 19.14 -3.12 -15.38
CA ASN A 2 18.12 -2.45 -14.55
C ASN A 2 17.41 -3.46 -13.62
N GLU A 3 18.15 -4.45 -13.15
CA GLU A 3 17.65 -5.52 -12.30
C GLU A 3 17.28 -4.98 -10.91
N ILE A 4 16.10 -5.35 -10.42
CA ILE A 4 15.61 -5.01 -9.08
C ILE A 4 15.35 -6.33 -8.35
N ASN A 5 15.99 -6.51 -7.20
CA ASN A 5 15.80 -7.67 -6.34
C ASN A 5 15.08 -7.30 -5.03
N PHE A 6 15.17 -6.04 -4.61
CA PHE A 6 14.55 -5.52 -3.39
C PHE A 6 13.77 -4.26 -3.73
N ILE A 7 12.45 -4.29 -3.49
CA ILE A 7 11.56 -3.17 -3.78
C ILE A 7 11.77 -2.03 -2.76
N GLU A 8 11.67 -0.79 -3.22
CA GLU A 8 11.55 0.38 -2.35
C GLU A 8 10.15 0.98 -2.49
N HIS A 9 9.78 1.45 -3.68
CA HIS A 9 8.43 1.94 -3.95
C HIS A 9 7.89 1.40 -5.26
N VAL A 10 6.58 1.16 -5.27
CA VAL A 10 5.83 0.68 -6.43
C VAL A 10 4.81 1.71 -6.85
N GLN A 11 4.63 1.85 -8.17
CA GLN A 11 3.58 2.66 -8.75
C GLN A 11 2.74 1.82 -9.71
N ILE A 12 1.44 2.08 -9.73
CA ILE A 12 0.57 1.66 -10.83
C ILE A 12 0.07 2.92 -11.52
N GLU A 13 0.48 3.08 -12.77
CA GLU A 13 -0.03 4.12 -13.66
C GLU A 13 -1.29 3.60 -14.33
N LEU A 14 -2.42 4.28 -14.12
CA LEU A 14 -3.71 3.93 -14.71
C LEU A 14 -4.20 5.05 -15.62
N ASP A 15 -4.58 4.67 -16.84
CA ASP A 15 -5.39 5.48 -17.73
C ASP A 15 -6.75 4.81 -17.87
N MET A 16 -7.79 5.42 -17.31
CA MET A 16 -9.13 4.86 -17.29
C MET A 16 -10.22 5.92 -17.23
N GLU A 17 -11.36 5.62 -17.84
CA GLU A 17 -12.57 6.41 -17.77
C GLU A 17 -13.55 5.75 -16.81
N TYR A 18 -14.34 6.55 -16.11
CA TYR A 18 -15.41 6.05 -15.23
C TYR A 18 -16.48 7.12 -15.01
N THR A 19 -17.75 6.72 -15.03
CA THR A 19 -18.89 7.64 -14.91
C THR A 19 -19.00 8.35 -13.57
N LYS A 20 -18.40 7.81 -12.50
CA LYS A 20 -18.30 8.47 -11.19
C LYS A 20 -17.07 7.99 -10.42
N ARG A 21 -15.98 8.72 -10.57
CA ARG A 21 -14.64 8.32 -10.08
C ARG A 21 -14.59 8.01 -8.58
N GLY A 22 -15.35 8.74 -7.76
CA GLY A 22 -15.34 8.57 -6.30
C GLY A 22 -15.88 7.22 -5.81
N ASP A 23 -16.66 6.52 -6.62
CA ASP A 23 -17.21 5.20 -6.26
C ASP A 23 -16.17 4.07 -6.46
N LEU A 24 -15.01 4.37 -7.03
CA LEU A 24 -13.94 3.40 -7.24
C LEU A 24 -13.09 3.18 -5.98
N ALA A 25 -12.80 1.92 -5.71
CA ALA A 25 -11.72 1.51 -4.80
C ALA A 25 -10.70 0.63 -5.54
N ILE A 26 -9.42 0.92 -5.36
CA ILE A 26 -8.33 0.23 -6.07
C ILE A 26 -7.38 -0.39 -5.06
N ASN A 27 -7.08 -1.67 -5.26
CA ASN A 27 -6.07 -2.38 -4.48
C ASN A 27 -4.98 -2.93 -5.39
N LEU A 28 -3.74 -2.82 -4.94
CA LEU A 28 -2.58 -3.48 -5.53
C LEU A 28 -2.17 -4.64 -4.61
N THR A 29 -1.99 -5.83 -5.18
CA THR A 29 -1.43 -6.98 -4.50
C THR A 29 -0.06 -7.32 -5.09
N SER A 30 0.95 -7.38 -4.23
CA SER A 30 2.32 -7.70 -4.61
C SER A 30 2.49 -9.16 -5.01
N ALA A 31 3.62 -9.47 -5.65
CA ALA A 31 3.97 -10.84 -6.01
C ALA A 31 4.07 -11.77 -4.78
N MET A 32 4.46 -11.24 -3.61
CA MET A 32 4.52 -11.99 -2.36
C MET A 32 3.20 -11.95 -1.54
N GLY A 33 2.15 -11.31 -2.08
CA GLY A 33 0.80 -11.36 -1.52
C GLY A 33 0.40 -10.19 -0.63
N VAL A 34 1.25 -9.18 -0.43
CA VAL A 34 0.89 -7.97 0.33
C VAL A 34 -0.17 -7.18 -0.43
N ARG A 35 -1.31 -6.94 0.23
CA ARG A 35 -2.46 -6.23 -0.34
C ARG A 35 -2.52 -4.80 0.19
N THR A 36 -2.45 -3.83 -0.72
CA THR A 36 -2.48 -2.41 -0.41
C THR A 36 -3.66 -1.72 -1.07
N MET A 37 -4.47 -1.00 -0.29
CA MET A 37 -5.47 -0.08 -0.82
C MET A 37 -4.78 1.21 -1.24
N ILE A 38 -4.72 1.44 -2.56
CA ILE A 38 -4.05 2.61 -3.16
C ILE A 38 -5.04 3.70 -3.56
N LEU A 39 -6.33 3.37 -3.61
CA LEU A 39 -7.43 4.32 -3.68
C LEU A 39 -8.59 3.78 -2.84
N GLN A 40 -9.03 4.60 -1.89
CA GLN A 40 -10.27 4.37 -1.15
C GLN A 40 -11.43 5.10 -1.86
N GLU A 41 -12.66 4.63 -1.63
CA GLU A 41 -13.87 5.36 -2.01
C GLU A 41 -13.83 6.80 -1.49
N ARG A 42 -14.27 7.75 -2.33
CA ARG A 42 -14.37 9.17 -2.00
C ARG A 42 -15.80 9.65 -2.30
N PRO A 43 -16.73 9.62 -1.33
CA PRO A 43 -18.15 9.86 -1.58
C PRO A 43 -18.49 11.21 -2.24
N LEU A 44 -17.63 12.21 -2.04
CA LEU A 44 -17.81 13.57 -2.57
C LEU A 44 -17.19 13.77 -3.97
N ASP A 45 -16.48 12.77 -4.52
CA ASP A 45 -15.86 12.85 -5.84
C ASP A 45 -16.83 12.34 -6.92
N SER A 46 -17.62 13.26 -7.48
CA SER A 46 -18.57 12.97 -8.56
C SER A 46 -17.99 13.14 -9.98
N SER A 47 -16.68 13.33 -10.11
CA SER A 47 -16.01 13.56 -11.40
C SER A 47 -16.19 12.38 -12.37
N LYS A 48 -16.33 12.71 -13.67
CA LYS A 48 -16.41 11.77 -14.80
C LYS A 48 -15.10 11.62 -15.55
N ASP A 49 -14.06 12.34 -15.14
CA ASP A 49 -12.78 12.40 -15.87
C ASP A 49 -11.96 11.12 -15.71
N GLY A 50 -12.32 10.26 -14.75
CA GLY A 50 -11.56 9.06 -14.43
C GLY A 50 -10.12 9.40 -14.01
N PHE A 51 -9.16 8.65 -14.54
CA PHE A 51 -7.74 8.84 -14.30
C PHE A 51 -6.98 8.94 -15.62
N HIS A 52 -6.19 10.00 -15.80
CA HIS A 52 -5.36 10.21 -16.99
C HIS A 52 -3.90 9.93 -16.66
N LYS A 53 -3.43 8.70 -16.96
CA LYS A 53 -2.06 8.24 -16.65
C LYS A 53 -1.66 8.58 -15.20
N TRP A 54 -2.61 8.41 -14.27
CA TRP A 54 -2.41 8.74 -12.87
C TRP A 54 -1.57 7.67 -12.19
N LYS A 55 -0.53 8.08 -11.47
CA LYS A 55 0.38 7.17 -10.75
C LYS A 55 -0.01 7.08 -9.30
N PHE A 56 -0.61 5.96 -8.92
CA PHE A 56 -0.77 5.61 -7.50
C PHE A 56 0.53 4.99 -7.00
N MET A 57 0.95 5.31 -5.78
CA MET A 57 2.24 4.86 -5.22
C MET A 57 2.04 4.20 -3.86
N SER A 58 2.87 3.21 -3.55
CA SER A 58 2.98 2.64 -2.21
C SER A 58 4.41 2.20 -1.88
N VAL A 59 4.70 2.17 -0.58
CA VAL A 59 5.91 1.64 0.06
C VAL A 59 5.64 0.36 0.87
N HIS A 60 4.41 -0.18 0.84
CA HIS A 60 4.04 -1.33 1.69
C HIS A 60 4.77 -2.63 1.35
N SER A 61 5.31 -2.74 0.12
CA SER A 61 6.07 -3.90 -0.33
C SER A 61 7.59 -3.68 -0.26
N TRP A 62 8.05 -2.73 0.56
CA TRP A 62 9.48 -2.45 0.73
C TRP A 62 10.24 -3.71 1.16
N GLY A 63 11.32 -4.03 0.46
CA GLY A 63 12.17 -5.19 0.71
C GLY A 63 11.68 -6.51 0.11
N GLU A 64 10.46 -6.55 -0.45
CA GLU A 64 9.98 -7.73 -1.17
C GLU A 64 10.78 -7.96 -2.46
N LYS A 65 10.79 -9.22 -2.92
CA LYS A 65 11.26 -9.56 -4.27
C LYS A 65 10.18 -9.21 -5.29
N PRO A 66 10.52 -8.49 -6.38
CA PRO A 66 9.50 -8.05 -7.35
C PRO A 66 9.03 -9.16 -8.30
N ALA A 67 9.80 -10.25 -8.43
CA ALA A 67 9.50 -11.33 -9.34
C ALA A 67 8.21 -12.08 -8.97
N GLY A 68 7.32 -12.25 -9.95
CA GLY A 68 6.05 -12.95 -9.81
C GLY A 68 4.86 -12.12 -10.28
N THR A 69 3.66 -12.57 -9.93
CA THR A 69 2.41 -11.99 -10.45
C THR A 69 1.90 -10.89 -9.54
N TRP A 70 1.83 -9.68 -10.08
CA TRP A 70 1.15 -8.54 -9.46
C TRP A 70 -0.32 -8.49 -9.89
N LYS A 71 -1.20 -8.07 -8.98
CA LYS A 71 -2.63 -7.95 -9.27
C LYS A 71 -3.12 -6.56 -8.91
N VAL A 72 -3.70 -5.85 -9.86
CA VAL A 72 -4.48 -4.64 -9.61
C VAL A 72 -5.97 -5.00 -9.64
N LYS A 73 -6.70 -4.65 -8.58
CA LYS A 73 -8.15 -4.87 -8.47
C LYS A 73 -8.85 -3.52 -8.34
N VAL A 74 -9.53 -3.12 -9.40
CA VAL A 74 -10.45 -1.98 -9.45
C VAL A 74 -11.86 -2.48 -9.13
N ARG A 75 -12.58 -1.81 -8.23
CA ARG A 75 -13.96 -2.15 -7.87
C ARG A 75 -14.81 -0.90 -7.84
N ASP A 76 -16.03 -1.04 -8.35
CA ASP A 76 -17.14 -0.16 -7.98
C ASP A 76 -17.66 -0.55 -6.59
N MET A 77 -17.80 0.43 -5.70
CA MET A 77 -18.27 0.21 -4.33
C MET A 77 -19.77 0.42 -4.14
N LYS A 78 -20.49 0.98 -5.13
CA LYS A 78 -21.94 1.24 -5.10
C LYS A 78 -22.73 0.27 -5.98
N GLY A 79 -22.12 -0.30 -7.02
CA GLY A 79 -22.67 -1.41 -7.79
C GLY A 79 -23.87 -1.07 -8.69
N THR A 80 -24.20 0.21 -8.89
CA THR A 80 -25.36 0.64 -9.71
C THR A 80 -24.94 1.64 -10.77
N ASP A 81 -25.36 1.42 -12.02
CA ASP A 81 -25.35 2.32 -13.19
C ASP A 81 -24.04 3.01 -13.59
N ASN A 82 -22.93 2.68 -12.92
CA ASN A 82 -21.63 3.17 -13.31
C ASN A 82 -20.99 2.28 -14.37
N THR A 83 -20.33 2.92 -15.33
CA THR A 83 -19.60 2.24 -16.40
C THR A 83 -18.26 2.91 -16.62
N GLY A 84 -17.33 2.20 -17.23
CA GLY A 84 -16.03 2.75 -17.58
C GLY A 84 -15.12 1.73 -18.21
N THR A 85 -13.96 2.19 -18.63
CA THR A 85 -12.98 1.40 -19.38
C THR A 85 -11.58 1.67 -18.83
N ILE A 86 -10.82 0.61 -18.59
CA ILE A 86 -9.38 0.72 -18.32
C ILE A 86 -8.67 0.69 -19.67
N LYS A 87 -8.10 1.83 -20.07
CA LYS A 87 -7.37 1.95 -21.35
C LYS A 87 -5.96 1.39 -21.24
N SER A 88 -5.29 1.64 -20.11
CA SER A 88 -3.98 1.07 -19.82
C SER A 88 -3.71 0.94 -18.34
N ALA A 89 -2.85 -0.02 -17.99
CA ALA A 89 -2.31 -0.21 -16.66
C ALA A 89 -0.83 -0.56 -16.76
N ARG A 90 0.03 0.21 -16.09
CA ARG A 90 1.48 0.02 -16.13
C ARG A 90 2.07 -0.02 -14.73
N LEU A 91 2.65 -1.16 -14.39
CA LEU A 91 3.39 -1.36 -13.15
C LEU A 91 4.79 -0.77 -13.29
N ILE A 92 5.19 0.06 -12.33
CA ILE A 92 6.52 0.67 -12.26
C ILE A 92 7.10 0.30 -10.89
N ILE A 93 8.22 -0.38 -10.90
CA ILE A 93 8.90 -0.82 -9.68
C ILE A 93 10.22 -0.07 -9.58
N HIS A 94 10.50 0.45 -8.40
CA HIS A 94 11.79 1.02 -8.05
C HIS A 94 12.39 0.24 -6.89
N GLY A 95 13.71 0.16 -6.89
CA GLY A 95 14.45 -0.50 -5.83
C GLY A 95 15.88 -0.80 -6.24
N THR A 96 16.50 -1.70 -5.50
CA THR A 96 17.93 -2.00 -5.61
C THR A 96 18.17 -3.44 -6.07
N LYS A 97 19.32 -3.65 -6.72
CA LYS A 97 19.83 -4.99 -7.02
C LYS A 97 20.39 -5.66 -5.76
N GLU A 98 21.17 -4.91 -4.99
CA GLU A 98 21.78 -5.38 -3.75
C GLU A 98 20.86 -5.12 -2.57
N ILE A 99 21.03 -5.94 -1.53
CA ILE A 99 20.28 -5.75 -0.28
C ILE A 99 20.64 -4.38 0.34
N PRO A 100 19.67 -3.58 0.80
CA PRO A 100 19.97 -2.29 1.40
C PRO A 100 20.86 -2.44 2.63
N HIS A 101 21.91 -1.62 2.77
CA HIS A 101 22.88 -1.68 3.87
C HIS A 101 22.22 -1.67 5.27
N HIS A 102 21.16 -0.89 5.44
CA HIS A 102 20.42 -0.82 6.71
C HIS A 102 19.72 -2.13 7.08
N VAL A 103 19.54 -3.08 6.14
CA VAL A 103 19.00 -4.42 6.40
C VAL A 103 20.12 -5.38 6.83
N THR A 104 21.32 -5.23 6.26
CA THR A 104 22.46 -6.12 6.55
C THR A 104 23.10 -5.87 7.90
N GLU A 105 23.17 -4.60 8.36
CA GLU A 105 23.84 -4.25 9.63
C GLU A 105 22.98 -4.51 10.87
N SER A 106 21.65 -4.50 10.71
CA SER A 106 20.68 -4.52 11.80
C SER A 106 19.91 -5.84 11.93
N GLY A 107 20.23 -6.85 11.10
CA GLY A 107 19.42 -8.05 10.96
C GLY A 107 17.98 -7.77 10.47
N GLY A 108 17.78 -6.68 9.71
CA GLY A 108 16.48 -6.24 9.21
C GLY A 108 15.69 -5.32 10.13
N GLN A 109 16.24 -4.92 11.29
CA GLN A 109 15.62 -3.87 12.11
C GLN A 109 15.94 -2.47 11.58
N ARG A 110 14.92 -1.64 11.43
CA ARG A 110 15.17 -0.20 11.21
C ARG A 110 15.74 0.39 12.50
N VAL A 111 17.05 0.62 12.53
CA VAL A 111 17.75 1.31 13.63
C VAL A 111 17.69 2.81 13.35
N TYR A 112 16.87 3.52 14.12
CA TYR A 112 16.86 4.99 14.11
C TYR A 112 17.78 5.53 15.20
N ASN A 113 17.91 6.85 15.31
CA ASN A 113 18.63 7.46 16.43
C ASN A 113 17.96 7.16 17.78
N ASP A 114 18.71 7.28 18.87
CA ASP A 114 18.26 6.93 20.22
C ASP A 114 17.00 7.70 20.64
N GLU A 115 16.90 8.97 20.23
CA GLU A 115 15.72 9.82 20.48
C GLU A 115 14.45 9.24 19.85
N TYR A 116 14.50 8.82 18.58
CA TYR A 116 13.36 8.24 17.89
C TYR A 116 12.99 6.87 18.46
N ASN A 117 13.99 6.01 18.73
CA ASN A 117 13.76 4.68 19.28
C ASN A 117 13.04 4.77 20.63
N LYS A 118 13.45 5.69 21.51
CA LYS A 118 12.77 5.93 22.80
C LYS A 118 11.29 6.26 22.62
N VAL A 119 10.97 7.21 21.74
CA VAL A 119 9.58 7.62 21.51
C VAL A 119 8.75 6.52 20.83
N LYS A 120 9.37 5.68 20.00
CA LYS A 120 8.73 4.53 19.38
C LYS A 120 8.39 3.45 20.42
N ASP A 121 9.36 3.10 21.26
CA ASP A 121 9.20 2.07 22.29
C ASP A 121 8.12 2.47 23.30
N GLU A 122 8.12 3.72 23.76
CA GLU A 122 7.06 4.27 24.62
C GLU A 122 5.67 4.15 23.98
N ARG A 123 5.55 4.41 22.67
CA ARG A 123 4.28 4.29 21.94
C ARG A 123 3.83 2.83 21.82
N ASP A 124 4.76 1.92 21.55
CA ASP A 124 4.47 0.50 21.41
C ASP A 124 4.06 -0.12 22.76
N GLU A 125 4.69 0.28 23.86
CA GLU A 125 4.29 -0.11 25.22
C GLU A 125 2.89 0.38 25.56
N ARG A 126 2.58 1.66 25.30
CA ARG A 126 1.22 2.20 25.51
C ARG A 126 0.18 1.43 24.72
N ARG A 127 0.48 1.08 23.47
CA ARG A 127 -0.42 0.31 22.60
C ARG A 127 -0.63 -1.11 23.12
N LYS A 128 0.42 -1.80 23.56
CA LYS A 128 0.31 -3.13 24.19
C LYS A 128 -0.54 -3.09 25.45
N ASN A 129 -0.34 -2.08 26.30
CA ASN A 129 -1.11 -1.89 27.52
C ASN A 129 -2.59 -1.62 27.21
N ALA A 130 -2.90 -0.77 26.23
CA ALA A 130 -4.28 -0.51 25.80
C ALA A 130 -4.97 -1.78 25.29
N VAL A 131 -4.30 -2.59 24.45
CA VAL A 131 -4.83 -3.88 23.97
C VAL A 131 -5.03 -4.88 25.13
N HIS A 132 -4.14 -4.90 26.12
CA HIS A 132 -4.28 -5.74 27.30
C HIS A 132 -5.49 -5.31 28.16
N LEU A 133 -5.67 -4.01 28.37
CA LEU A 133 -6.82 -3.42 29.08
C LEU A 133 -8.15 -3.73 28.39
N GLU A 134 -8.23 -3.59 27.06
CA GLU A 134 -9.44 -3.94 26.28
C GLU A 134 -9.78 -5.43 26.39
N LYS A 135 -8.78 -6.32 26.37
CA LYS A 135 -9.01 -7.76 26.56
C LYS A 135 -9.48 -8.09 27.98
N PHE A 136 -9.00 -7.37 28.98
CA PHE A 136 -9.41 -7.55 30.37
C PHE A 136 -10.86 -7.08 30.58
N THR A 137 -11.26 -5.96 29.98
CA THR A 137 -12.65 -5.45 30.09
C THR A 137 -13.66 -6.23 29.27
N GLN A 138 -13.27 -6.82 28.12
CA GLN A 138 -14.15 -7.68 27.31
C GLN A 138 -14.32 -9.10 27.87
N GLY A 139 -13.46 -9.55 28.79
CA GLY A 139 -13.56 -10.85 29.48
C GLY A 139 -14.26 -10.80 30.84
N LEU A 140 -14.73 -9.61 31.26
CA LEU A 140 -15.48 -9.39 32.51
C LEU A 140 -16.96 -9.13 32.21
N PHE A 141 -17.62 -10.04 31.48
CA PHE A 141 -19.08 -10.24 31.46
C PHE A 141 -19.38 -11.68 31.06
#